data_AF-A0A965TZK5-F1
#
_entry.id   AF-A0A965TZK5-F1
#
_cell.length_a   1.000
_cell.length_b   1.000
_cell.length_c   1.000
_cell.angle_alpha   90.00
_cell.angle_beta   90.00
_cell.angle_gamma   90.00
#
_symmetry.space_group_name_H-M   'P 1'
#
loop_
_entity.id
_entity.type
_entity.pdbx_description
1 polymer ?
#
loop_
_entity_poly.entity_id
_entity_poly.type
_entity_poly.pdbx_seq_one_letter_code
_entity_poly.pdbx_strand_id
1 'polypeptide(L)'
;IMLSDVAGLDQAKDEIKRLIVEPMKHPEIYSKFKKNKGGGILLYGVPGTGKTMIAQAIANEIDAKFYSIKCSDIASKWFGDSEQNVKNLNFLN
;
A
#
# COMPACT_ATOMS: atom_id res chain seq x y z
N ILE A 1 5.44 -8.06 -11.29
CA ILE A 1 5.32 -6.80 -12.06
C ILE A 1 6.06 -5.72 -11.30
N MET A 2 6.92 -4.98 -11.97
CA MET A 2 7.60 -3.81 -11.42
C MET A 2 6.78 -2.55 -11.71
N LEU A 3 7.11 -1.45 -11.03
CA LEU A 3 6.43 -0.17 -11.26
C LEU A 3 6.62 0.35 -12.70
N SER A 4 7.73 -0.06 -13.35
CA SER A 4 8.02 0.19 -14.77
C SER A 4 7.03 -0.48 -15.72
N ASP A 5 6.41 -1.59 -15.31
CA ASP A 5 5.54 -2.40 -16.18
C ASP A 5 4.11 -1.84 -16.22
N VAL A 6 3.77 -0.92 -15.31
CA VAL A 6 2.47 -0.23 -15.29
C VAL A 6 2.52 0.89 -16.32
N ALA A 7 1.62 0.91 -17.31
CA ALA A 7 1.55 2.01 -18.28
C ALA A 7 0.84 3.26 -17.72
N GLY A 8 1.33 4.46 -18.06
CA GLY A 8 0.77 5.74 -17.63
C GLY A 8 0.90 6.00 -16.11
N LEU A 9 0.00 6.82 -15.55
CA LEU A 9 -0.02 7.18 -14.12
C LEU A 9 1.28 7.84 -13.63
N ASP A 10 2.00 8.56 -14.48
CA ASP A 10 3.36 9.03 -14.20
C ASP A 10 3.42 9.92 -12.95
N GLN A 11 2.48 10.86 -12.80
CA GLN A 11 2.40 11.68 -11.59
C GLN A 11 2.19 10.84 -10.32
N ALA A 12 1.30 9.84 -10.37
CA ALA A 12 1.04 8.98 -9.21
C ALA A 12 2.27 8.13 -8.88
N LYS A 13 2.94 7.58 -9.90
CA LYS A 13 4.18 6.81 -9.73
C LYS A 13 5.28 7.65 -9.10
N ASP A 14 5.42 8.90 -9.51
CA ASP A 14 6.44 9.82 -8.98
C ASP A 14 6.17 10.15 -7.51
N GLU A 15 4.91 10.44 -7.15
CA GLU A 15 4.51 10.63 -5.75
C GLU A 15 4.74 9.37 -4.91
N ILE A 16 4.33 8.21 -5.41
CA ILE A 16 4.54 6.90 -4.78
C ILE A 16 6.03 6.65 -4.53
N LYS A 17 6.88 6.88 -5.54
CA LYS A 17 8.33 6.70 -5.40
C LYS A 17 8.86 7.57 -4.26
N ARG A 18 8.52 8.85 -4.28
CA ARG A 18 9.01 9.83 -3.29
C ARG A 18 8.52 9.56 -1.87
N LEU A 19 7.27 9.12 -1.73
CA LEU A 19 6.60 8.98 -0.43
C LEU A 19 6.77 7.60 0.20
N ILE A 20 6.96 6.55 -0.60
CA ILE A 20 7.00 5.17 -0.13
C ILE A 20 8.31 4.47 -0.52
N VAL A 21 8.66 4.46 -1.80
CA VAL A 21 9.81 3.65 -2.28
C VAL A 21 11.13 4.19 -1.75
N GLU A 22 11.42 5.47 -1.93
CA GLU A 22 12.67 6.09 -1.50
C GLU A 22 12.88 6.02 0.03
N PRO A 23 11.88 6.32 0.89
CA PRO A 23 12.03 6.16 2.33
C PRO A 23 12.27 4.71 2.79
N MET A 24 11.72 3.73 2.07
CA MET A 24 11.89 2.30 2.38
C MET A 24 13.25 1.79 1.89
N LYS A 25 13.74 2.24 0.74
CA LYS A 25 15.05 1.86 0.18
C LYS A 25 16.23 2.57 0.87
N HIS A 26 16.03 3.79 1.38
CA HIS A 26 17.07 4.61 2.01
C HIS A 26 16.73 5.03 3.46
N PRO A 27 16.44 4.07 4.36
CA PRO A 27 15.97 4.32 5.71
C PRO A 27 16.91 5.17 6.57
N GLU A 28 18.22 5.13 6.29
CA GLU A 28 19.31 5.82 6.98
C GLU A 28 19.39 7.32 6.65
N ILE A 29 18.96 7.71 5.45
CA ILE A 29 18.91 9.10 5.02
C ILE A 29 17.66 9.74 5.61
N TYR A 30 16.51 9.08 5.46
CA TYR A 30 15.21 9.63 5.85
C TYR A 30 15.01 9.70 7.37
N SER A 31 15.67 8.84 8.15
CA SER A 31 15.64 8.91 9.62
C SER A 31 16.25 10.22 10.17
N LYS A 32 17.26 10.77 9.50
CA LYS A 32 17.94 12.02 9.90
C LYS A 32 17.04 13.25 9.78
N PHE A 33 16.05 13.21 8.88
CA PHE A 33 15.12 14.31 8.64
C PHE A 33 13.88 14.29 9.56
N LYS A 34 13.83 13.40 10.56
CA LYS A 34 12.67 13.20 11.47
C LYS A 34 11.32 13.05 10.74
N LYS A 35 11.33 12.64 9.47
CA LYS A 35 10.10 12.25 8.78
C LYS A 35 9.72 10.85 9.26
N ASN A 36 8.50 10.71 9.75
CA ASN A 36 7.98 9.40 10.13
C ASN A 36 8.00 8.49 8.90
N LYS A 37 8.63 7.31 9.05
CA LYS A 37 8.47 6.23 8.09
C LYS A 37 7.03 5.72 8.25
N GLY A 38 6.20 5.92 7.23
CA GLY A 38 4.82 5.47 7.24
C GLY A 38 3.83 6.55 6.82
N GLY A 39 2.67 6.06 6.38
CA GLY A 39 1.57 6.80 5.79
C GLY A 39 0.69 5.85 5.01
N GLY A 40 -0.45 6.34 4.52
CA GLY A 40 -1.32 5.62 3.60
C GLY A 40 -1.43 6.39 2.29
N ILE A 41 -1.51 5.68 1.18
CA ILE A 41 -1.89 6.27 -0.11
C ILE A 41 -3.35 5.91 -0.38
N LEU A 42 -4.15 6.91 -0.74
CA LEU A 42 -5.48 6.71 -1.26
C LEU A 42 -5.44 6.77 -2.78
N LEU A 43 -5.61 5.63 -3.44
CA LEU A 43 -5.76 5.55 -4.89
C LEU A 43 -7.25 5.64 -5.25
N TYR A 44 -7.67 6.69 -5.95
CA TYR A 44 -9.06 6.89 -6.38
C TYR A 44 -9.18 7.05 -7.90
N GLY A 45 -10.37 6.82 -8.45
CA GLY A 45 -10.68 6.98 -9.88
C GLY A 45 -11.62 5.89 -10.40
N VAL A 46 -11.98 5.96 -11.69
CA VAL A 46 -12.90 5.00 -12.33
C VAL A 46 -12.39 3.55 -12.27
N PRO A 47 -13.24 2.52 -12.24
CA PRO A 47 -12.80 1.13 -12.26
C PRO A 47 -11.97 0.82 -13.51
N GLY A 48 -11.01 -0.10 -13.39
CA GLY A 48 -10.16 -0.52 -14.52
C GLY A 48 -8.89 0.32 -14.78
N THR A 49 -8.65 1.41 -14.04
CA THR A 49 -7.45 2.27 -14.23
C THR A 49 -6.16 1.75 -13.57
N GLY A 50 -6.07 0.46 -13.24
CA GLY A 50 -4.83 -0.13 -12.71
C GLY A 50 -4.51 0.16 -11.23
N LYS A 51 -5.45 0.67 -10.42
CA LYS A 51 -5.23 0.95 -8.98
C LYS A 51 -4.72 -0.26 -8.18
N THR A 52 -5.30 -1.44 -8.39
CA THR A 52 -4.84 -2.68 -7.73
C THR A 52 -3.48 -3.13 -8.27
N MET A 53 -3.26 -2.97 -9.58
CA MET A 53 -2.02 -3.36 -10.24
C MET A 53 -0.84 -2.52 -9.75
N ILE A 54 -1.01 -1.19 -9.65
CA ILE A 54 0.04 -0.32 -9.12
C ILE A 54 0.33 -0.63 -7.64
N ALA A 55 -0.68 -0.95 -6.82
CA ALA A 55 -0.46 -1.35 -5.43
C ALA A 55 0.41 -2.61 -5.31
N GLN A 56 0.18 -3.61 -6.16
CA GLN A 56 1.02 -4.83 -6.22
C GLN A 56 2.43 -4.52 -6.73
N ALA A 57 2.57 -3.65 -7.73
CA ALA A 57 3.86 -3.25 -8.25
C ALA A 57 4.71 -2.53 -7.20
N ILE A 58 4.10 -1.68 -6.36
CA ILE A 58 4.78 -1.00 -5.25
C ILE A 58 5.34 -2.00 -4.25
N ALA A 59 4.55 -3.01 -3.85
CA ALA A 59 5.00 -4.02 -2.90
C ALA A 59 6.22 -4.79 -3.43
N ASN A 60 6.23 -5.15 -4.72
CA ASN A 60 7.39 -5.78 -5.36
C ASN A 60 8.62 -4.85 -5.39
N GLU A 61 8.41 -3.55 -5.65
CA GLU A 61 9.49 -2.56 -5.77
C GLU A 61 10.29 -2.37 -4.47
N ILE A 62 9.65 -2.62 -3.32
CA ILE A 62 10.26 -2.51 -1.97
C ILE A 62 10.47 -3.87 -1.29
N ASP A 63 10.30 -4.98 -2.02
CA ASP A 63 10.39 -6.34 -1.50
C ASP A 63 9.53 -6.58 -0.23
N ALA A 64 8.29 -6.08 -0.27
CA ALA A 64 7.34 -6.19 0.83
C ALA A 64 6.24 -7.23 0.56
N LYS A 65 5.73 -7.84 1.64
CA LYS A 65 4.54 -8.68 1.58
C LYS A 65 3.31 -7.84 1.18
N PHE A 66 2.57 -8.33 0.19
CA PHE A 66 1.32 -7.70 -0.27
C PHE A 66 0.10 -8.38 0.34
N TYR A 67 -0.70 -7.63 1.08
CA TYR A 67 -1.97 -8.09 1.66
C TYR A 67 -3.15 -7.42 0.94
N SER A 68 -4.01 -8.22 0.31
CA SER A 68 -5.24 -7.75 -0.31
C SER A 68 -6.42 -8.02 0.61
N ILE A 69 -7.04 -6.96 1.12
CA ILE A 69 -8.15 -7.04 2.07
C ILE A 69 -9.32 -6.28 1.48
N LYS A 70 -10.46 -6.94 1.30
CA LYS A 70 -11.68 -6.29 0.85
C LYS A 70 -12.50 -5.85 2.06
N CYS A 71 -13.25 -4.77 1.92
CA CYS A 71 -14.19 -4.36 2.98
C CYS A 71 -15.22 -5.45 3.30
N SER A 72 -15.59 -6.27 2.31
CA SER A 72 -16.47 -7.44 2.51
C SER A 72 -15.86 -8.52 3.40
N ASP A 73 -14.53 -8.62 3.45
CA ASP A 73 -13.83 -9.62 4.26
C ASP A 73 -13.83 -9.22 5.74
N ILE A 74 -14.00 -7.92 6.01
CA ILE A 74 -14.08 -7.35 7.35
C ILE A 74 -15.53 -7.24 7.81
N ALA A 75 -16.42 -6.78 6.94
CA ALA A 75 -17.80 -6.45 7.28
C ALA A 75 -18.63 -7.68 7.67
N SER A 76 -19.18 -7.67 8.88
CA SER A 76 -20.10 -8.68 9.42
C SER A 76 -21.49 -8.10 9.67
N LYS A 77 -22.53 -8.94 9.59
CA LYS A 77 -23.89 -8.58 10.03
C LYS A 77 -24.08 -8.65 11.55
N TRP A 78 -23.15 -9.31 12.25
CA TRP A 78 -23.17 -9.52 13.69
C TRP A 78 -22.30 -8.50 14.40
N PHE A 79 -22.84 -7.91 15.46
CA PHE A 79 -22.18 -6.86 16.24
C PHE A 79 -20.93 -7.41 16.94
N GLY A 80 -19.77 -6.78 16.75
CA GLY A 80 -18.49 -7.19 17.36
C GLY A 80 -17.61 -8.11 16.49
N ASP A 81 -18.18 -8.79 15.49
CA ASP A 81 -17.44 -9.70 14.60
C ASP A 81 -16.50 -8.93 13.66
N SER A 82 -16.87 -7.72 13.24
CA SER A 82 -16.05 -6.90 12.34
C SER A 82 -14.74 -6.48 13.02
N GLU A 83 -14.79 -6.09 14.29
CA GLU A 83 -13.62 -5.73 15.10
C GLU A 83 -12.72 -6.94 15.33
N GLN A 84 -13.30 -8.13 15.52
CA GLN A 84 -12.56 -9.37 15.68
C GLN A 84 -11.87 -9.77 14.37
N ASN A 85 -12.55 -9.61 13.23
CA ASN A 85 -11.96 -9.82 11.91
C ASN A 85 -10.78 -8.88 11.67
N VAL A 86 -10.88 -7.60 12.06
CA VAL A 86 -9.75 -6.67 11.97
C VAL A 86 -8.58 -7.10 12.86
N LYS A 87 -8.83 -7.54 14.09
CA LYS A 87 -7.78 -8.05 14.98
C LYS A 87 -7.09 -9.31 14.44
N ASN A 88 -7.85 -10.16 13.75
CA ASN A 88 -7.33 -11.40 13.15
C ASN A 88 -6.48 -11.15 11.90
N LEU A 89 -6.52 -9.96 11.30
CA LEU A 89 -5.63 -9.54 10.21
C LEU A 89 -4.19 -9.29 10.69
N ASN A 90 -3.69 -10.04 11.67
CA ASN A 90 -2.38 -9.81 12.26
C ASN A 90 -1.26 -10.08 11.23
N PHE A 91 -0.66 -9.01 10.70
CA PHE A 91 0.30 -9.04 9.60
C PHE A 91 1.75 -9.37 10.04
N LEU A 92 1.97 -9.71 11.31
CA LEU A 92 3.29 -9.92 11.93
C LEU A 92 3.75 -11.39 11.94
N ASN A 93 3.62 -12.10 10.82
CA ASN A 93 4.28 -13.39 10.59
C ASN A 93 5.23 -13.28 9.40
#